data_AF-A0A1Q7BMC3-F1
#
_entry.id   AF-A0A1Q7BMC3-F1
#
_cell.length_a   1.000
_cell.length_b   1.000
_cell.length_c   1.000
_cell.angle_alpha   90.00
_cell.angle_beta   90.00
_cell.angle_gamma   90.00
#
_symmetry.space_group_name_H-M   'P 1'
#
loop_
_entity.id
_entity.type
_entity.pdbx_description
1 polymer ?
#
loop_
_entity_poly.entity_id
_entity_poly.type
_entity_poly.pdbx_seq_one_letter_code
_entity_poly.pdbx_strand_id
1 'polypeptide(L)'
;MPLSDDVDPEILISRLAGPLAPADRVAFRRAAEAALACVPCWGEGAVYRAVAVLQRAYFVPPEDGRATWDISQDCFRASKLKRAPPIEYGGDLRHVRYRRPAR
;
A
#
# COMPACT_ATOMS: atom_id res chain seq x y z
N MET A 1 -0.13 24.75 -11.75
CA MET A 1 -1.26 23.88 -12.10
C MET A 1 -2.02 23.63 -10.82
N PRO A 2 -3.19 24.26 -10.57
CA PRO A 2 -3.97 23.90 -9.41
C PRO A 2 -4.45 22.47 -9.62
N LEU A 3 -4.28 21.60 -8.62
CA LEU A 3 -5.02 20.35 -8.57
C LEU A 3 -6.48 20.75 -8.41
N SER A 4 -7.36 20.23 -9.25
CA SER A 4 -8.79 20.54 -9.19
C SER A 4 -9.34 20.19 -7.79
N ASP A 5 -9.50 21.20 -6.94
CA ASP A 5 -9.96 21.13 -5.54
C ASP A 5 -11.46 20.78 -5.40
N ASP A 6 -12.11 20.36 -6.50
CA ASP A 6 -13.41 19.71 -6.47
C ASP A 6 -13.20 18.24 -6.86
N VAL A 7 -12.89 17.39 -5.87
CA VAL A 7 -12.96 15.94 -6.07
C VAL A 7 -14.43 15.58 -6.24
N ASP A 8 -14.87 15.58 -7.50
CA ASP A 8 -16.13 15.01 -7.90
C ASP A 8 -16.21 13.56 -7.37
N PRO A 9 -17.13 13.26 -6.44
CA PRO A 9 -17.24 11.93 -5.85
C PRO A 9 -17.53 10.88 -6.92
N GLU A 10 -18.20 11.21 -8.01
CA GLU A 10 -18.47 10.28 -9.11
C GLU A 10 -17.20 9.92 -9.88
N ILE A 11 -16.31 10.90 -10.12
CA ILE A 11 -15.01 10.64 -10.75
C ILE A 11 -14.17 9.74 -9.84
N LEU A 12 -14.19 9.98 -8.53
CA LEU A 12 -13.48 9.16 -7.56
C LEU A 12 -14.01 7.73 -7.52
N ILE A 13 -15.33 7.54 -7.44
CA ILE A 13 -15.99 6.22 -7.43
C ILE A 13 -15.66 5.47 -8.73
N SER A 14 -15.77 6.12 -9.88
CA SER A 14 -15.43 5.53 -11.18
C SER A 14 -13.98 5.05 -11.23
N ARG A 15 -13.03 5.88 -10.76
CA ARG A 15 -11.61 5.52 -10.69
C ARG A 15 -11.35 4.33 -9.76
N LEU A 16 -11.96 4.32 -8.57
CA LEU A 16 -11.77 3.26 -7.57
C LEU A 16 -12.49 1.95 -7.94
N ALA A 17 -13.51 2.00 -8.79
CA ALA A 17 -14.18 0.82 -9.33
C ALA A 17 -13.35 0.09 -10.40
N GLY A 18 -12.40 0.78 -11.06
CA GLY A 18 -11.59 0.24 -12.16
C GLY A 18 -10.89 -1.09 -11.82
N PRO A 19 -10.17 -1.19 -10.68
CA PRO A 19 -9.51 -2.43 -10.24
C PRO A 19 -10.45 -3.53 -9.75
N LEU A 20 -11.75 -3.28 -9.58
CA LEU A 20 -12.71 -4.28 -9.12
C LEU A 20 -13.18 -5.17 -10.27
N ALA A 21 -13.57 -6.40 -9.93
CA ALA A 21 -14.20 -7.32 -10.88
C ALA A 21 -15.49 -6.68 -11.45
N PRO A 22 -15.82 -6.89 -12.74
CA PRO A 22 -16.97 -6.25 -13.37
C PRO A 22 -18.30 -6.46 -12.64
N ALA A 23 -18.49 -7.64 -12.03
CA ALA A 23 -19.68 -7.97 -11.25
C ALA A 23 -19.83 -7.08 -9.99
N ASP A 24 -18.73 -6.69 -9.37
CA ASP A 24 -18.72 -5.95 -8.10
C ASP A 24 -18.84 -4.44 -8.27
N ARG A 25 -18.57 -3.92 -9.48
CA ARG A 25 -18.56 -2.47 -9.75
C ARG A 25 -19.90 -1.81 -9.43
N VAL A 26 -21.01 -2.47 -9.77
CA VAL A 26 -22.36 -1.93 -9.51
C VAL A 26 -22.68 -1.93 -8.02
N ALA A 27 -22.32 -3.00 -7.31
CA ALA A 27 -22.52 -3.12 -5.87
C ALA A 27 -21.67 -2.08 -5.11
N PHE A 28 -20.40 -1.95 -5.48
CA PHE A 28 -19.48 -0.96 -4.94
C PHE A 28 -20.00 0.46 -5.15
N ARG A 29 -20.44 0.81 -6.37
CA ARG A 29 -20.97 2.15 -6.68
C ARG A 29 -22.15 2.50 -5.78
N ARG A 30 -23.14 1.61 -5.69
CA ARG A 30 -24.32 1.82 -4.83
C ARG A 30 -23.95 1.97 -3.36
N ALA A 31 -23.01 1.16 -2.87
CA ALA A 31 -22.54 1.25 -1.50
C ALA A 31 -21.77 2.55 -1.24
N ALA A 32 -21.00 3.04 -2.22
CA ALA A 32 -20.28 4.31 -2.10
C ALA A 32 -21.23 5.50 -2.09
N GLU A 33 -22.21 5.55 -3.00
CA GLU A 33 -23.25 6.58 -3.03
C GLU A 33 -24.04 6.60 -1.72
N ALA A 34 -24.44 5.43 -1.21
CA ALA A 34 -25.13 5.31 0.08
C ALA A 34 -24.27 5.81 1.26
N ALA A 35 -22.98 5.45 1.29
CA ALA A 35 -22.08 5.88 2.36
C ALA A 35 -21.87 7.39 2.36
N LEU A 36 -21.78 8.02 1.19
CA LEU A 36 -21.65 9.47 1.08
C LEU A 36 -22.94 10.19 1.45
N ALA A 37 -24.12 9.62 1.15
CA ALA A 37 -25.40 10.18 1.52
C ALA A 37 -25.66 10.22 3.05
N CYS A 38 -24.96 9.40 3.84
CA CYS A 38 -25.15 9.36 5.29
C CYS A 38 -24.65 10.61 6.03
N VAL A 39 -23.76 11.41 5.43
CA VAL A 39 -23.21 12.62 6.08
C VAL A 39 -23.33 13.79 5.11
N PRO A 40 -24.02 14.88 5.49
CA PRO A 40 -24.35 15.98 4.57
C PRO A 40 -23.13 16.84 4.19
N CYS A 41 -22.03 16.76 4.93
CA CYS A 41 -20.85 17.58 4.73
C CYS A 41 -19.57 16.74 4.88
N TRP A 42 -19.08 16.24 3.75
CA TRP A 42 -17.78 15.59 3.67
C TRP A 42 -16.70 16.59 3.29
N GLY A 43 -15.58 16.56 4.00
CA GLY A 43 -14.33 17.09 3.46
C GLY A 43 -13.75 16.15 2.42
N GLU A 44 -13.02 16.67 1.44
CA GLU A 44 -12.42 15.91 0.33
C GLU A 44 -11.64 14.66 0.79
N GLY A 45 -10.75 14.83 1.77
CA GLY A 45 -9.98 13.71 2.32
C GLY A 45 -10.83 12.67 3.06
N ALA A 46 -12.01 13.06 3.56
CA ALA A 46 -12.94 12.15 4.21
C ALA A 46 -13.75 11.35 3.17
N VAL A 47 -14.15 11.98 2.04
CA VAL A 47 -14.74 11.27 0.88
C VAL A 47 -13.76 10.19 0.40
N TYR A 48 -12.50 10.57 0.16
CA TYR A 48 -11.48 9.62 -0.30
C TYR A 48 -11.33 8.44 0.66
N ARG A 49 -11.20 8.70 1.98
CA ARG A 49 -11.02 7.65 2.97
C ARG A 49 -12.23 6.72 3.04
N ALA A 50 -13.45 7.25 3.00
CA ALA A 50 -14.67 6.45 3.05
C ALA A 50 -14.76 5.50 1.84
N VAL A 51 -14.60 6.04 0.63
CA VAL A 51 -14.70 5.26 -0.61
C VAL A 51 -13.52 4.28 -0.76
N ALA A 52 -12.31 4.67 -0.37
CA ALA A 52 -11.13 3.80 -0.44
C ALA A 52 -11.19 2.61 0.54
N VAL A 53 -11.70 2.83 1.76
CA VAL A 53 -11.92 1.74 2.73
C VAL A 53 -12.98 0.77 2.19
N LEU A 54 -14.06 1.29 1.62
CA LEU A 54 -15.08 0.47 0.98
C LEU A 54 -14.52 -0.33 -0.19
N GLN A 55 -13.73 0.29 -1.07
CA GLN A 55 -13.12 -0.37 -2.22
C GLN A 55 -12.27 -1.57 -1.80
N ARG A 56 -11.50 -1.44 -0.71
CA ARG A 56 -10.68 -2.54 -0.19
C ARG A 56 -11.50 -3.74 0.29
N ALA A 57 -12.73 -3.52 0.75
CA ALA A 57 -13.63 -4.60 1.15
C ALA A 57 -14.16 -5.39 -0.07
N TYR A 58 -14.28 -4.76 -1.24
CA TYR A 58 -14.67 -5.41 -2.50
C TYR A 58 -13.48 -5.97 -3.29
N PHE A 59 -12.27 -5.51 -2.99
CA PHE A 59 -11.09 -5.93 -3.72
C PHE A 59 -10.67 -7.35 -3.33
N VAL A 60 -10.81 -8.28 -4.27
CA VAL A 60 -10.27 -9.63 -4.15
C VAL A 60 -8.88 -9.65 -4.76
N PRO A 61 -7.80 -9.78 -3.96
CA PRO A 61 -6.46 -9.90 -4.50
C PRO A 61 -6.35 -11.17 -5.35
N PRO A 62 -5.61 -11.15 -6.46
CA PRO A 62 -5.35 -12.36 -7.22
C PRO A 62 -4.58 -13.37 -6.35
N GLU A 63 -4.91 -14.65 -6.46
CA GLU A 63 -4.26 -15.75 -5.71
C GLU A 63 -2.79 -16.02 -6.13
N ASP A 64 -2.20 -15.14 -6.93
CA ASP A 64 -0.85 -15.33 -7.44
C ASP A 64 0.14 -15.33 -6.27
N GLY A 65 0.69 -16.51 -5.96
CA GLY A 65 1.63 -16.71 -4.85
C GLY A 65 2.89 -15.87 -4.96
N ARG A 66 3.17 -15.25 -6.12
CA ARG A 66 4.27 -14.29 -6.31
C ARG A 66 3.98 -12.90 -5.73
N ALA A 67 2.70 -12.54 -5.57
CA ALA A 67 2.29 -11.26 -4.98
C ALA A 67 2.12 -11.35 -3.46
N THR A 68 2.11 -12.56 -2.91
CA THR A 68 2.07 -12.79 -1.47
C THR A 68 3.50 -12.79 -0.96
N TRP A 69 3.92 -11.70 -0.32
CA TRP A 69 5.19 -11.68 0.40
C TRP A 69 5.09 -12.63 1.60
N ASP A 70 5.53 -13.87 1.41
CA ASP A 70 5.61 -14.84 2.50
C ASP A 70 6.87 -14.57 3.31
N ILE A 71 6.71 -13.83 4.43
CA ILE A 71 7.79 -13.53 5.37
C ILE A 71 8.47 -14.82 5.84
N SER A 72 7.73 -15.94 5.93
CA SER A 72 8.29 -17.22 6.35
C SER A 72 9.27 -17.81 5.33
N GLN A 73 9.11 -17.52 4.04
CA GLN A 73 10.02 -17.99 2.97
C GLN A 73 11.34 -17.21 2.95
N ASP A 74 11.32 -15.91 3.22
CA ASP A 74 12.53 -15.07 3.19
C ASP A 74 13.38 -15.13 4.46
N CYS A 75 12.81 -15.63 5.57
CA CYS A 75 13.53 -15.78 6.84
C CYS A 75 14.55 -16.95 6.84
N PHE A 76 14.50 -17.86 5.87
CA PHE A 76 15.40 -19.02 5.78
C PHE A 76 16.78 -18.70 5.20
N ARG A 77 16.97 -17.54 4.56
CA ARG A 77 18.33 -17.08 4.27
C ARG A 77 18.94 -16.53 5.54
N ALA A 78 19.73 -17.36 6.21
CA ALA A 78 20.61 -16.93 7.30
C ALA A 78 21.35 -15.66 6.87
N SER A 79 20.97 -14.52 7.45
CA SER A 79 21.59 -13.23 7.19
C SER A 79 23.10 -13.38 7.35
N LYS A 80 23.88 -12.82 6.42
CA LYS A 80 25.35 -12.83 6.49
C LYS A 80 25.87 -12.29 7.83
N LEU A 81 25.09 -11.45 8.51
CA LEU A 81 25.37 -10.91 9.84
C LEU A 81 25.30 -11.96 10.97
N LYS A 82 24.48 -13.00 10.84
CA LYS A 82 24.34 -14.06 11.86
C LYS A 82 25.30 -15.24 11.63
N ARG A 83 25.81 -15.39 10.40
CA ARG A 83 26.60 -16.56 10.00
C ARG A 83 28.11 -16.33 10.07
N ALA A 84 28.56 -15.09 9.95
CA ALA A 84 29.95 -14.74 10.17
C ALA A 84 30.25 -14.66 11.68
N PRO A 85 31.46 -15.03 12.13
CA PRO A 85 31.89 -14.69 13.47
C PRO A 85 31.77 -13.16 13.67
N PRO A 86 31.47 -12.69 14.89
CA PRO A 86 31.52 -11.27 15.20
C PRO A 86 32.85 -10.70 14.71
N ILE A 87 32.81 -9.58 14.00
CA ILE A 87 34.04 -8.88 13.64
C ILE A 87 34.61 -8.34 14.95
N GLU A 88 35.55 -9.06 15.55
CA GLU A 88 36.34 -8.52 16.66
C GLU A 88 37.19 -7.38 16.09
N TYR A 89 36.79 -6.15 16.41
CA TYR A 89 37.53 -4.97 16.03
C TYR A 89 38.70 -4.79 17.01
N GLY A 90 39.85 -5.40 16.70
CA GLY A 90 41.08 -5.31 17.50
C GLY A 90 41.93 -4.07 17.24
N GLY A 91 41.34 -2.95 16.82
CA GLY A 91 42.08 -1.72 16.41
C GLY A 91 41.47 -0.42 16.93
N ASP A 92 42.13 0.72 16.67
CA ASP A 92 41.68 2.07 17.07
C ASP A 92 40.60 2.62 16.12
N LEU A 93 39.43 2.97 16.67
CA LEU A 93 38.16 3.28 15.98
C LEU A 93 38.19 4.55 15.11
N ARG A 94 39.28 5.31 15.11
CA ARG A 94 39.37 6.62 14.44
C ARG A 94 39.55 6.54 12.92
N HIS A 95 39.78 5.34 12.36
CA HIS A 95 40.11 5.16 10.93
C HIS A 95 39.08 4.34 10.13
N VAL A 96 37.92 4.02 10.70
CA VAL A 96 36.89 3.26 9.95
C VAL A 96 36.18 4.18 8.94
N ARG A 97 36.74 4.29 7.74
CA ARG A 97 36.02 4.80 6.56
C ARG A 97 35.36 3.63 5.86
N TYR A 98 34.04 3.52 6.01
CA TYR A 98 33.24 2.58 5.21
C TYR A 98 33.32 2.99 3.73
N ARG A 99 34.03 2.21 2.91
CA ARG A 99 33.92 2.34 1.44
C ARG A 99 32.70 1.55 0.97
N ARG A 100 31.74 2.28 0.40
CA ARG A 100 30.58 1.72 -0.31
C ARG A 100 31.07 1.05 -1.60
N PRO A 101 30.92 -0.27 -1.80
CA PRO A 101 31.19 -0.87 -3.09
C PRO A 101 30.08 -0.51 -4.07
N ALA A 102 30.48 -0.21 -5.31
CA ALA A 102 29.58 0.15 -6.39
C ALA A 102 29.00 -1.12 -7.06
N ARG A 103 27.68 -1.07 -7.25
CA ARG A 103 26.76 -1.98 -7.98
C ARG A 103 26.60 -3.40 -7.46
#